data_AF-A0A1V1TQL4-F1
#
_entry.id   AF-A0A1V1TQL4-F1
#
_cell.length_a   1.000
_cell.length_b   1.000
_cell.length_c   1.000
_cell.angle_alpha   90.00
_cell.angle_beta   90.00
_cell.angle_gamma   90.00
#
_symmetry.space_group_name_H-M   'P 1'
#
loop_
_entity.id
_entity.type
_entity.pdbx_description
1 polymer ?
#
loop_
_entity_poly.entity_id
_entity_poly.type
_entity_poly.pdbx_seq_one_letter_code
_entity_poly.pdbx_strand_id
1 'polypeptide(L)'
;MSLTSPVPIVLIGIHTEIGAPIAEALRPDWDVVRFIQTFEAAQNDLPYILRGEAPPTAPSNSVGSGDYSRPVRAILFGRGFTQQQAETLHGLYSGEATVPVLWGAGAAAKRGPSNEPPPGVEKIMVPILRGVLEDWKKGVEGNGEGEGEGRKGELVLY
;
A
#
# COMPACT_ATOMS: atom_id res chain seq x y z
N MET A 1 -6.75 13.47 -14.42
CA MET A 1 -7.52 12.19 -14.32
C MET A 1 -7.98 12.05 -12.88
N SER A 2 -9.27 11.87 -12.61
CA SER A 2 -9.77 11.71 -11.24
C SER A 2 -9.83 10.23 -10.84
N LEU A 3 -9.50 9.91 -9.59
CA LEU A 3 -9.56 8.53 -9.08
C LEU A 3 -10.99 8.12 -8.72
N THR A 4 -11.46 6.98 -9.23
CA THR A 4 -12.77 6.43 -8.86
C THR A 4 -12.70 5.80 -7.47
N SER A 5 -13.50 6.32 -6.54
CA SER A 5 -13.60 5.80 -5.16
C SER A 5 -14.57 4.61 -5.08
N PRO A 6 -14.35 3.63 -4.17
CA PRO A 6 -13.16 3.52 -3.33
C PRO A 6 -11.92 3.21 -4.17
N VAL A 7 -10.78 3.80 -3.82
CA VAL A 7 -9.53 3.61 -4.56
C VAL A 7 -8.85 2.32 -4.06
N PRO A 8 -8.55 1.35 -4.95
CA PRO A 8 -8.00 0.06 -4.53
C PRO A 8 -6.53 0.19 -4.09
N ILE A 9 -6.20 -0.36 -2.92
CA ILE A 9 -4.86 -0.33 -2.32
C ILE A 9 -4.47 -1.68 -1.71
N VAL A 10 -3.16 -1.92 -1.56
CA VAL A 10 -2.60 -3.06 -0.84
C VAL A 10 -1.96 -2.58 0.45
N LEU A 11 -2.21 -3.31 1.54
CA LEU A 11 -1.47 -3.16 2.79
C LEU A 11 -0.56 -4.37 2.99
N ILE A 12 0.70 -4.12 3.33
CA ILE A 12 1.69 -5.17 3.62
C ILE A 12 2.11 -5.02 5.08
N GLY A 13 1.81 -5.98 5.93
CA GLY A 13 2.08 -5.89 7.36
C GLY A 13 1.96 -7.24 8.06
N ILE A 14 2.69 -7.41 9.15
CA ILE A 14 2.85 -8.75 9.78
C ILE A 14 1.72 -9.12 10.75
N HIS A 15 0.93 -8.14 11.23
CA HIS A 15 -0.13 -8.32 12.24
C HIS A 15 -1.51 -8.02 11.66
N THR A 16 -2.35 -9.05 11.50
CA THR A 16 -3.73 -8.92 10.99
C THR A 16 -4.61 -8.14 11.96
N GLU A 17 -4.39 -8.30 13.27
CA GLU A 17 -5.08 -7.58 14.35
C GLU A 17 -4.88 -6.06 14.29
N ILE A 18 -3.84 -5.58 13.60
CA ILE A 18 -3.60 -4.17 13.31
C ILE A 18 -4.07 -3.81 11.90
N GLY A 19 -3.82 -4.68 10.92
CA GLY A 19 -4.21 -4.45 9.53
C GLY A 19 -5.72 -4.31 9.35
N ALA A 20 -6.51 -5.15 10.03
CA ALA A 20 -7.96 -5.14 9.96
C ALA A 20 -8.58 -3.78 10.37
N PRO A 21 -8.33 -3.23 11.58
CA PRO A 21 -8.92 -1.93 11.95
C PRO A 21 -8.42 -0.78 11.07
N ILE A 22 -7.19 -0.85 10.53
CA ILE A 22 -6.69 0.14 9.56
C ILE A 22 -7.51 0.07 8.27
N ALA A 23 -7.70 -1.13 7.71
CA ALA A 23 -8.45 -1.32 6.47
C ALA A 23 -9.89 -0.80 6.61
N GLU A 24 -10.54 -1.08 7.73
CA GLU A 24 -11.87 -0.57 8.05
C GLU A 24 -11.90 0.96 8.14
N ALA A 25 -10.91 1.56 8.82
CA ALA A 25 -10.85 3.00 9.04
C ALA A 25 -10.46 3.82 7.80
N LEU A 26 -9.95 3.18 6.74
CA LEU A 26 -9.60 3.82 5.47
C LEU A 26 -10.82 3.98 4.53
N ARG A 27 -11.88 3.22 4.76
CA ARG A 27 -13.15 3.35 4.02
C ARG A 27 -13.88 4.66 4.37
N PRO A 28 -14.76 5.16 3.49
CA PRO A 28 -15.14 4.61 2.17
C PRO A 28 -14.22 5.06 1.03
N ASP A 29 -13.22 5.91 1.27
CA ASP A 29 -12.43 6.53 0.20
C ASP A 29 -11.41 5.55 -0.42
N TRP A 30 -10.91 4.63 0.41
CA TRP A 30 -9.88 3.67 0.06
C TRP A 30 -10.38 2.25 0.37
N ASP A 31 -10.15 1.34 -0.56
CA ASP A 31 -10.45 -0.08 -0.39
C ASP A 31 -9.17 -0.89 -0.33
N VAL A 32 -8.92 -1.52 0.81
CA VAL A 32 -7.82 -2.49 0.94
C VAL A 32 -8.26 -3.76 0.24
N VAL A 33 -7.75 -4.02 -0.96
CA VAL A 33 -8.15 -5.21 -1.74
C VAL A 33 -7.45 -6.48 -1.26
N ARG A 34 -6.25 -6.33 -0.68
CA ARG A 34 -5.42 -7.42 -0.14
C ARG A 34 -4.58 -6.94 1.03
N PHE A 35 -4.51 -7.76 2.09
CA PHE A 35 -3.52 -7.64 3.15
C PHE A 35 -2.50 -8.78 3.08
N ILE A 36 -1.22 -8.44 2.92
CA ILE A 36 -0.13 -9.40 2.70
C ILE A 36 0.80 -9.41 3.92
N GLN A 37 1.07 -10.58 4.48
CA GLN A 37 1.82 -10.72 5.74
C GLN A 37 3.28 -11.15 5.58
N THR A 38 3.67 -11.65 4.41
CA THR A 38 5.03 -12.17 4.19
C THR A 38 5.63 -11.60 2.92
N PHE A 39 6.96 -11.52 2.89
CA PHE A 39 7.71 -11.07 1.71
C PHE A 39 7.47 -11.97 0.50
N GLU A 40 7.48 -13.29 0.72
CA GLU A 40 7.19 -14.28 -0.33
C GLU A 40 5.78 -14.13 -0.90
N ALA A 41 4.77 -13.91 -0.06
CA ALA A 41 3.41 -13.64 -0.54
C ALA A 41 3.35 -12.33 -1.34
N ALA A 42 4.10 -11.30 -0.94
CA ALA A 42 4.18 -10.06 -1.71
C ALA A 42 4.80 -10.28 -3.09
N GLN A 43 5.87 -11.08 -3.19
CA GLN A 43 6.47 -11.42 -4.48
C GLN A 43 5.51 -12.16 -5.42
N ASN A 44 4.66 -13.03 -4.86
CA ASN A 44 3.70 -13.80 -5.64
C ASN A 44 2.45 -12.98 -6.04
N ASP A 45 1.96 -12.12 -5.15
CA ASP A 45 0.67 -11.45 -5.33
C ASP A 45 0.81 -10.12 -6.10
N LEU A 46 1.85 -9.32 -5.82
CA LEU A 46 2.03 -7.98 -6.39
C LEU A 46 1.99 -7.92 -7.92
N PRO A 47 2.66 -8.79 -8.71
CA PRO A 47 2.63 -8.69 -10.17
C PRO A 47 1.22 -8.83 -10.76
N TYR A 48 0.32 -9.59 -10.12
CA TYR A 48 -1.06 -9.75 -10.57
C TYR A 48 -1.92 -8.55 -10.15
N ILE A 49 -1.84 -8.15 -8.88
CA ILE A 49 -2.68 -7.07 -8.34
C ILE A 49 -2.35 -5.73 -9.01
N LEU A 50 -1.09 -5.48 -9.36
CA LEU A 50 -0.66 -4.30 -10.12
C LEU A 50 -1.27 -4.23 -11.52
N ARG A 51 -1.63 -5.37 -12.11
CA ARG A 51 -2.30 -5.48 -13.41
C ARG A 51 -3.82 -5.50 -13.32
N GLY A 52 -4.38 -5.51 -12.10
CA GLY A 52 -5.83 -5.68 -11.90
C GLY A 52 -6.27 -7.13 -12.12
N GLU A 53 -5.44 -8.08 -11.69
CA GLU A 53 -5.72 -9.51 -11.76
C GLU A 53 -5.71 -10.11 -10.34
N ALA A 54 -6.52 -11.16 -10.15
CA ALA A 54 -6.53 -11.88 -8.88
C ALA A 54 -5.22 -12.67 -8.70
N PRO A 55 -4.60 -12.65 -7.50
CA PRO A 55 -3.46 -13.49 -7.22
C PRO A 55 -3.76 -14.99 -7.41
N PRO A 56 -2.77 -15.79 -7.81
CA PRO A 56 -2.94 -17.24 -7.95
C PRO A 56 -3.11 -17.94 -6.60
N THR A 57 -2.77 -17.27 -5.49
CA THR A 57 -2.86 -17.82 -4.13
C THR A 57 -4.05 -17.26 -3.37
N ALA A 58 -4.73 -18.15 -2.64
CA ALA A 58 -5.76 -17.74 -1.69
C ALA A 58 -5.14 -16.85 -0.59
N PRO A 59 -5.87 -15.83 -0.11
CA PRO A 59 -5.37 -14.97 0.96
C PRO A 59 -5.16 -15.78 2.25
N SER A 60 -4.09 -15.48 2.98
CA SER A 60 -3.77 -16.13 4.26
C SER A 60 -4.64 -15.62 5.42
N ASN A 61 -5.42 -14.57 5.19
CA ASN A 61 -6.23 -13.87 6.18
C ASN A 61 -7.49 -13.31 5.51
N SER A 62 -8.44 -12.83 6.30
CA SER A 62 -9.71 -12.27 5.82
C SER A 62 -9.70 -10.75 5.61
N VAL A 63 -8.54 -10.09 5.71
CA VAL A 63 -8.45 -8.63 5.57
C VAL A 63 -8.37 -8.24 4.10
N GLY A 64 -9.40 -7.51 3.69
CA GLY A 64 -9.52 -6.88 2.39
C GLY A 64 -10.76 -7.34 1.64
N SER A 65 -11.17 -6.57 0.63
CA SER A 65 -12.38 -6.84 -0.14
C SER A 65 -12.25 -8.00 -1.13
N GLY A 66 -11.03 -8.26 -1.60
CA GLY A 66 -10.78 -9.19 -2.71
C GLY A 66 -11.28 -8.69 -4.07
N ASP A 67 -11.63 -7.40 -4.21
CA ASP A 67 -11.98 -6.82 -5.50
C ASP A 67 -10.73 -6.45 -6.30
N TYR A 68 -10.27 -7.38 -7.13
CA TYR A 68 -9.14 -7.18 -8.04
C TYR A 68 -9.56 -6.68 -9.42
N SER A 69 -10.81 -6.25 -9.63
CA SER A 69 -11.32 -5.83 -10.95
C SER A 69 -10.63 -4.59 -11.53
N ARG A 70 -9.86 -3.86 -10.70
CA ARG A 70 -9.12 -2.66 -11.05
C ARG A 70 -7.68 -2.75 -10.53
N PRO A 71 -6.69 -2.22 -11.27
CA PRO A 71 -5.32 -2.16 -10.78
C PRO A 71 -5.23 -1.28 -9.54
N VAL A 72 -4.45 -1.74 -8.57
CA VAL A 72 -4.23 -0.97 -7.33
C VAL A 72 -3.50 0.33 -7.59
N ARG A 73 -3.74 1.31 -6.73
CA ARG A 73 -3.20 2.67 -6.82
C ARG A 73 -2.22 3.00 -5.71
N ALA A 74 -2.16 2.17 -4.66
CA ALA A 74 -1.12 2.27 -3.64
C ALA A 74 -0.74 0.90 -3.06
N ILE A 75 0.52 0.77 -2.66
CA ILE A 75 1.07 -0.33 -1.87
C ILE A 75 1.75 0.29 -0.64
N LEU A 76 1.25 -0.03 0.55
CA LEU A 76 1.74 0.55 1.80
C LEU A 76 2.33 -0.53 2.71
N PHE A 77 3.62 -0.41 3.01
CA PHE A 77 4.35 -1.29 3.90
C PHE A 77 4.28 -0.77 5.33
N GLY A 78 3.69 -1.57 6.22
CA GLY A 78 3.75 -1.36 7.66
C GLY A 78 5.15 -1.60 8.22
N ARG A 79 5.40 -1.10 9.43
CA ARG A 79 6.74 -1.06 10.06
C ARG A 79 7.31 -2.44 10.47
N GLY A 80 6.54 -3.52 10.30
CA GLY A 80 7.05 -4.88 10.44
C GLY A 80 8.00 -5.28 9.31
N PHE A 81 7.80 -4.71 8.11
CA PHE A 81 8.68 -4.89 6.97
C PHE A 81 9.85 -3.92 7.04
N THR A 82 11.04 -4.38 6.67
CA THR A 82 12.21 -3.49 6.60
C THR A 82 12.08 -2.56 5.41
N GLN A 83 12.70 -1.38 5.50
CA GLN A 83 12.81 -0.48 4.35
C GLN A 83 13.46 -1.18 3.15
N GLN A 84 14.50 -1.99 3.38
CA GLN A 84 15.17 -2.76 2.33
C GLN A 84 14.22 -3.76 1.63
N GLN A 85 13.30 -4.39 2.35
CA GLN A 85 12.31 -5.28 1.75
C GLN A 85 11.34 -4.50 0.85
N ALA A 86 10.89 -3.32 1.29
CA ALA A 86 10.06 -2.44 0.48
C ALA A 86 10.79 -1.95 -0.78
N GLU A 87 12.04 -1.52 -0.65
CA GLU A 87 12.91 -1.12 -1.76
C GLU A 87 13.12 -2.28 -2.76
N THR A 88 13.31 -3.50 -2.26
CA THR A 88 13.49 -4.68 -3.11
C THR A 88 12.23 -4.97 -3.92
N LEU A 89 11.05 -5.00 -3.29
CA LEU A 89 9.79 -5.24 -3.99
C LEU A 89 9.46 -4.11 -4.96
N HIS A 90 9.75 -2.88 -4.57
CA HIS A 90 9.61 -1.70 -5.42
C HIS A 90 10.49 -1.81 -6.67
N GLY A 91 11.78 -2.14 -6.52
CA GLY A 91 12.70 -2.31 -7.65
C GLY A 91 12.32 -3.45 -8.59
N LEU A 92 11.70 -4.50 -8.07
CA LEU A 92 11.24 -5.65 -8.87
C LEU A 92 9.95 -5.37 -9.65
N TYR A 93 9.00 -4.65 -9.05
CA TYR A 93 7.62 -4.62 -9.56
C TYR A 93 7.06 -3.23 -9.89
N SER A 94 7.75 -2.13 -9.55
CA SER A 94 7.27 -0.78 -9.88
C SER A 94 7.06 -0.57 -11.38
N GLY A 95 7.86 -1.22 -12.23
CA GLY A 95 7.73 -1.20 -13.69
C GLY A 95 6.58 -2.05 -14.26
N GLU A 96 5.97 -2.93 -13.46
CA GLU A 96 4.82 -3.76 -13.88
C GLU A 96 3.50 -3.00 -13.85
N ALA A 97 3.47 -1.85 -13.18
CA ALA A 97 2.28 -1.03 -13.04
C ALA A 97 1.93 -0.31 -14.36
N THR A 98 0.71 -0.54 -14.87
CA THR A 98 0.20 0.15 -16.07
C THR A 98 -0.40 1.52 -15.76
N VAL A 99 -0.56 1.84 -14.47
CA VAL A 99 -1.10 3.10 -13.94
C VAL A 99 -0.16 3.66 -12.89
N PRO A 100 -0.23 4.97 -12.54
CA PRO A 100 0.54 5.49 -11.42
C PRO A 100 0.14 4.81 -10.12
N VAL A 101 1.14 4.26 -9.41
CA VAL A 101 1.00 3.60 -8.10
C VAL A 101 1.89 4.27 -7.08
N LEU A 102 1.34 4.59 -5.91
CA LEU A 102 2.10 5.01 -4.74
C LEU A 102 2.74 3.78 -4.08
N TRP A 103 4.04 3.86 -3.79
CA TRP A 103 4.71 2.92 -2.92
C TRP A 103 5.09 3.64 -1.64
N GLY A 104 4.61 3.20 -0.48
CA GLY A 104 4.88 3.88 0.79
C GLY A 104 5.46 2.94 1.82
N ALA A 105 6.59 3.27 2.42
CA ALA A 105 7.21 2.46 3.48
C ALA A 105 7.54 3.30 4.73
N GLY A 106 7.43 2.70 5.91
CA GLY A 106 7.89 3.35 7.14
C GLY A 106 9.40 3.54 7.12
N ALA A 107 9.88 4.75 7.39
CA ALA A 107 11.32 5.02 7.42
C ALA A 107 12.05 4.15 8.46
N ALA A 108 13.23 3.62 8.12
CA ALA A 108 14.00 2.77 9.03
C ALA A 108 14.30 3.44 10.38
N ALA A 109 14.56 4.76 10.37
CA ALA A 109 14.80 5.56 11.58
C ALA A 109 13.60 5.64 12.54
N LYS A 110 12.39 5.32 12.06
CA LYS A 110 11.15 5.32 12.85
C LYS A 110 10.76 3.91 13.34
N ARG A 111 11.62 2.91 13.13
CA ARG A 111 11.42 1.55 13.64
C ARG A 111 11.78 1.48 15.13
N GLY A 112 10.87 0.95 15.93
CA GLY A 112 11.12 0.67 17.34
C GLY A 112 12.10 -0.49 17.54
N PRO A 113 12.70 -0.64 18.74
CA PRO A 113 13.63 -1.72 19.04
C PRO A 113 12.96 -3.10 19.14
N SER A 114 11.64 -3.14 19.34
CA SER A 114 10.85 -4.37 19.35
C SER A 114 10.09 -4.56 18.03
N ASN A 115 9.95 -5.82 17.62
CA ASN A 115 9.02 -6.20 16.56
C ASN A 115 7.58 -6.32 17.07
N GLU A 116 7.37 -6.23 18.40
CA GLU A 116 6.03 -6.17 18.95
C GLU A 116 5.40 -4.80 18.67
N PRO A 117 4.14 -4.78 18.22
CA PRO A 117 3.44 -3.54 17.98
C PRO A 117 3.13 -2.86 19.32
N PRO A 118 3.38 -1.54 19.46
CA PRO A 118 2.88 -0.81 20.61
C PRO A 118 1.34 -0.89 20.69
N PRO A 119 0.75 -0.77 21.89
CA PRO A 119 -0.70 -0.67 22.04
C PRO A 119 -1.26 0.51 21.24
N GLY A 120 -2.33 0.29 20.46
CA GLY A 120 -3.02 1.35 19.73
C GLY A 120 -2.30 1.86 18.48
N VAL A 121 -1.35 1.10 17.92
CA VAL A 121 -0.61 1.45 16.69
C VAL A 121 -1.54 1.84 15.54
N GLU A 122 -2.69 1.20 15.41
CA GLU A 122 -3.69 1.52 14.39
C GLU A 122 -4.12 3.00 14.45
N LYS A 123 -4.26 3.58 15.65
CA LYS A 123 -4.66 4.98 15.84
C LYS A 123 -3.58 5.96 15.38
N ILE A 124 -2.32 5.53 15.37
CA ILE A 124 -1.19 6.31 14.87
C ILE A 124 -1.04 6.11 13.36
N MET A 125 -1.21 4.88 12.88
CA MET A 125 -0.98 4.53 11.47
C MET A 125 -2.08 5.04 10.54
N VAL A 126 -3.35 4.98 10.94
CA VAL A 126 -4.48 5.46 10.11
C VAL A 126 -4.28 6.90 9.62
N PRO A 127 -4.04 7.91 10.47
CA PRO A 127 -3.87 9.28 10.00
C PRO A 127 -2.63 9.46 9.13
N ILE A 128 -1.55 8.72 9.41
CA ILE A 128 -0.32 8.75 8.61
C ILE A 128 -0.59 8.21 7.20
N LEU A 129 -1.15 6.99 7.09
CA LEU A 129 -1.43 6.36 5.81
C LEU A 129 -2.42 7.20 5.00
N ARG A 130 -3.47 7.73 5.65
CA ARG A 130 -4.43 8.62 5.01
C ARG A 130 -3.74 9.89 4.48
N GLY A 131 -2.88 10.53 5.26
CA GLY A 131 -2.13 11.71 4.82
C GLY A 131 -1.30 11.42 3.56
N VAL A 132 -0.53 10.32 3.56
CA VAL A 132 0.29 9.91 2.42
C VAL A 132 -0.58 9.64 1.17
N LEU A 133 -1.71 8.94 1.35
CA LEU A 133 -2.63 8.62 0.27
C LEU A 133 -3.30 9.86 -0.33
N GLU A 134 -3.77 10.78 0.50
CA GLU A 134 -4.41 12.03 0.05
C GLU A 134 -3.43 12.98 -0.62
N ASP A 135 -2.21 13.11 -0.10
CA ASP A 135 -1.17 13.94 -0.71
C ASP A 135 -0.75 13.40 -2.08
N TRP A 136 -0.61 12.07 -2.20
CA TRP A 136 -0.36 11.43 -3.49
C TRP A 136 -1.53 11.60 -4.46
N LYS A 137 -2.77 11.40 -4.00
CA LYS A 137 -3.98 11.59 -4.82
C LYS A 137 -4.05 13.00 -5.38
N LYS A 138 -3.85 14.03 -4.56
CA LYS A 138 -3.78 15.43 -4.99
C LYS A 138 -2.70 15.65 -6.04
N GLY A 139 -1.52 15.04 -5.87
CA GLY A 139 -0.42 15.13 -6.83
C GLY A 139 -0.77 14.53 -8.19
N VAL A 140 -1.43 13.37 -8.23
CA VAL A 140 -1.82 12.70 -9.48
C VAL A 140 -3.00 13.40 -10.16
N GLU A 141 -3.94 13.96 -9.39
CA GLU A 141 -5.10 14.69 -9.93
C GLU A 141 -4.72 16.11 -10.39
N GLY A 142 -3.80 16.77 -9.67
CA GLY A 142 -3.33 18.13 -9.94
C GLY A 142 -2.29 18.26 -11.07
N ASN A 143 -1.55 17.20 -11.40
CA ASN A 143 -0.58 17.19 -12.52
C ASN A 143 -1.22 17.20 -13.94
N GLY A 144 -2.47 17.68 -14.07
CA GLY A 144 -3.13 17.90 -15.35
C GLY A 144 -2.60 19.11 -16.14
N GLU A 145 -1.79 19.98 -15.52
CA GLU A 145 -1.24 21.18 -16.13
C GLU A 145 0.25 21.33 -15.77
N GLY A 146 1.15 20.89 -16.65
CA GLY A 146 2.58 21.21 -16.60
C GLY A 146 3.46 20.23 -15.80
N GLU A 147 4.41 19.63 -16.51
CA GLU A 147 5.73 19.13 -16.04
C GLU A 147 5.80 18.46 -14.65
N GLY A 148 5.83 17.13 -14.62
CA GLY A 148 6.16 16.37 -13.43
C GLY A 148 6.46 14.90 -13.72
N GLU A 149 7.61 14.63 -14.34
CA GLU A 149 8.16 13.28 -14.50
C GLU A 149 8.53 12.62 -13.15
N GLY A 150 8.50 13.34 -12.02
CA GLY A 150 9.13 12.92 -10.77
C GLY A 150 8.27 12.22 -9.71
N ARG A 151 7.05 11.75 -9.97
CA ARG A 151 6.22 11.08 -8.92
C ARG A 151 5.50 9.80 -9.35
N LYS A 152 5.81 9.29 -10.55
CA LYS A 152 5.24 8.03 -11.03
C LYS A 152 6.04 6.88 -10.43
N GLY A 153 5.49 6.26 -9.38
CA GLY A 153 6.06 5.04 -8.83
C GLY A 153 7.33 5.25 -8.01
N GLU A 154 7.56 6.41 -7.38
CA GLU A 154 8.64 6.55 -6.40
C GLU A 154 8.23 5.92 -5.05
N LEU A 155 9.21 5.33 -4.34
CA LEU A 155 9.02 4.85 -2.98
C LEU A 155 9.07 6.03 -1.99
N VAL A 156 7.95 6.33 -1.36
CA VAL A 156 7.80 7.37 -0.35
C VAL A 156 8.07 6.80 1.04
N LEU A 157 8.95 7.45 1.80
CA LEU A 157 9.20 7.11 3.20
C LEU A 157 8.35 7.97 4.14
N TYR A 158 7.63 7.34 5.07
CA TYR A 158 6.72 8.03 6.00
C TYR A 158 7.01 7.72 7.49
#